data_AF-R7S675-F1
#
_entry.id   AF-R7S675-F1
#
_cell.length_a   1.000
_cell.length_b   1.000
_cell.length_c   1.000
_cell.angle_alpha   90.00
_cell.angle_beta   90.00
_cell.angle_gamma   90.00
#
_symmetry.space_group_name_H-M   'P 1'
#
loop_
_entity.id
_entity.type
_entity.pdbx_description
1 polymer ?
#
loop_
_entity_poly.entity_id
_entity_poly.type
_entity_poly.pdbx_seq_one_letter_code
_entity_poly.pdbx_strand_id
1 'polypeptide(L)'
;LRQEFRELELLDEITKLRYLGKISPKVTGITRNELVHSFRKWKGEKFMPKTMHRALTWNVGDPFPIEDIQADAPWQMVEKAKPKDKKQPKSDVPDQPKKTAGYVAAKGTQALSVREDDSDAVGAKKPRGKQVHAEVNFIGFKWDNANYSCAYDSPLTILLSVYTECKQQWQTMVPEQN
;
A
#
# COMPACT_ATOMS: atom_id res chain seq x y z
N LEU A 1 0.95 10.98 7.03
CA LEU A 1 1.82 11.22 5.86
C LEU A 1 2.89 12.29 6.11
N ARG A 2 2.59 13.48 6.68
CA ARG A 2 3.61 14.51 6.96
C ARG A 2 4.77 14.00 7.83
N GLN A 3 4.46 13.14 8.80
CA GLN A 3 5.44 12.51 9.67
C GLN A 3 6.52 11.73 8.90
N GLU A 4 6.13 10.81 8.01
CA GLU A 4 7.10 10.04 7.21
C GLU A 4 8.06 10.95 6.43
N PHE A 5 7.56 12.03 5.83
CA PHE A 5 8.42 12.99 5.14
C PHE A 5 9.36 13.76 6.09
N ARG A 6 8.89 14.14 7.28
CA ARG A 6 9.75 14.75 8.31
C ARG A 6 10.88 13.80 8.73
N GLU A 7 10.57 12.52 8.86
CA GLU A 7 11.53 11.48 9.23
C GLU A 7 12.55 11.22 8.11
N LEU A 8 12.11 11.21 6.85
CA LEU A 8 13.00 11.13 5.69
C LEU A 8 14.00 12.29 5.63
N GLU A 9 13.56 13.52 5.86
CA GLU A 9 14.46 14.69 5.92
C GLU A 9 15.50 14.57 7.05
N LEU A 10 15.11 14.01 8.20
CA LEU A 10 16.05 13.76 9.30
C LEU A 10 17.05 12.66 8.94
N LEU A 11 16.62 11.60 8.24
CA LEU A 11 17.50 10.52 7.77
C LEU A 11 18.52 11.02 6.74
N ASP A 12 18.12 11.93 5.86
CA ASP A 12 19.04 12.56 4.90
C ASP A 12 20.12 13.37 5.64
N GLU A 13 19.72 14.18 6.63
CA GLU A 13 20.67 14.95 7.45
C GLU A 13 21.58 14.04 8.29
N ILE A 14 21.08 12.92 8.81
CA ILE A 14 21.89 11.88 9.49
C ILE A 14 22.93 11.30 8.53
N THR A 15 22.51 10.95 7.31
CA THR A 15 23.38 10.37 6.29
C THR A 15 24.47 11.35 5.88
N LYS A 16 24.12 12.62 5.69
CA LYS A 16 25.07 13.70 5.42
C LYS A 16 26.08 13.90 6.56
N LEU A 17 25.62 13.89 7.81
CA LEU A 17 26.51 14.03 8.97
C LEU A 17 27.44 12.82 9.16
N ARG A 18 26.98 11.61 8.82
CA ARG A 18 27.81 10.40 8.76
C ARG A 18 28.90 10.54 7.70
N TYR A 19 28.55 10.95 6.49
CA TYR A 19 29.50 11.18 5.41
C TYR A 19 30.57 12.22 5.79
N LEU A 20 30.17 13.30 6.46
CA LEU A 20 31.09 14.34 6.94
C LEU A 20 31.88 13.95 8.20
N GLY A 21 31.64 12.78 8.80
CA GLY A 21 32.26 12.36 10.06
C GLY A 21 31.89 13.23 11.28
N LYS A 22 30.79 14.00 11.20
CA LYS A 22 30.34 14.95 12.25
C LYS A 22 29.22 14.42 13.13
N ILE A 23 28.79 13.18 12.90
CA ILE A 23 27.75 12.55 13.72
C ILE A 23 28.31 12.10 15.07
N SER A 24 27.53 12.26 16.14
CA SER A 24 27.91 11.74 17.45
C SER A 24 27.81 10.20 17.47
N PRO A 25 28.75 9.50 18.13
CA PRO A 25 28.65 8.05 18.33
C PRO A 25 27.43 7.62 19.17
N LYS A 26 26.73 8.57 19.81
CA LYS A 26 25.47 8.32 20.54
C LYS A 26 24.28 8.05 19.60
N VAL A 27 24.40 8.38 18.31
CA VAL A 27 23.33 8.18 17.32
C VAL A 27 23.45 6.79 16.71
N THR A 28 22.75 5.84 17.32
CA THR A 28 22.72 4.42 16.92
C THR A 28 21.31 3.96 16.62
N GLY A 29 21.19 2.89 15.85
CA GLY A 29 19.90 2.31 15.46
C GLY A 29 20.07 1.46 14.22
N ILE A 30 19.40 0.30 14.21
CA ILE A 30 19.32 -0.59 13.04
C ILE A 30 18.10 -0.20 12.22
N THR A 31 16.98 0.07 12.89
CA THR A 31 15.74 0.48 12.23
C THR A 31 15.69 1.99 12.03
N ARG A 32 14.80 2.41 11.10
CA ARG A 32 14.48 3.82 10.85
C ARG A 32 14.10 4.53 12.15
N ASN A 33 13.18 3.93 12.91
CA ASN A 33 12.63 4.51 14.13
C ASN A 33 13.71 4.72 15.20
N GLU A 34 14.55 3.71 15.43
CA GLU A 34 15.65 3.80 16.39
C GLU A 34 16.63 4.92 16.03
N LEU A 35 17.01 5.00 14.75
CA LEU A 35 17.99 5.95 14.27
C LEU A 35 17.48 7.39 14.33
N VAL A 36 16.23 7.63 13.91
CA VAL A 36 15.58 8.95 14.04
C VAL A 36 15.45 9.33 15.51
N HIS A 37 15.01 8.41 16.36
CA HIS A 37 14.82 8.67 17.78
C HIS A 37 16.15 9.00 18.50
N SER A 38 17.23 8.22 18.27
CA SER A 38 18.54 8.50 18.87
C SER A 38 19.15 9.80 18.36
N PHE A 39 18.96 10.12 17.08
CA PHE A 39 19.38 11.39 16.50
C PHE A 39 18.65 12.57 17.13
N ARG A 40 17.32 12.49 17.28
CA ARG A 40 16.50 13.54 17.88
C ARG A 40 16.79 13.72 19.37
N LYS A 41 17.11 12.64 20.10
CA LYS A 41 17.62 12.73 21.48
C LYS A 41 18.96 13.47 21.57
N TRP A 42 19.83 13.31 20.58
CA TRP A 42 21.13 14.00 20.55
C TRP A 42 21.04 15.46 20.10
N LYS A 43 20.34 15.76 18.99
CA LYS A 43 20.21 17.12 18.45
C LYS A 43 19.20 17.98 19.20
N GLY A 44 18.20 17.36 19.81
CA GLY A 44 17.06 18.01 20.45
C GLY A 44 15.82 18.02 19.57
N GLU A 45 14.66 18.08 20.22
CA GLU A 45 13.33 18.01 19.60
C GLU A 45 13.04 19.18 18.64
N LYS A 46 13.62 20.35 18.92
CA LYS A 46 13.46 21.58 18.14
C LYS A 46 14.42 21.68 16.95
N PHE A 47 15.30 20.70 16.76
CA PHE A 47 16.25 20.73 15.65
C PHE A 47 15.52 20.60 14.32
N MET A 48 15.84 21.48 13.37
CA MET A 48 15.23 21.50 12.04
C MET A 48 16.34 21.52 10.98
N PRO A 49 16.43 20.50 10.10
CA PRO A 49 17.30 20.53 8.92
C PRO A 49 17.15 21.81 8.10
N LYS A 50 18.28 22.30 7.55
CA LYS A 50 18.29 23.53 6.74
C LYS A 50 17.57 23.37 5.40
N THR A 51 17.52 22.16 4.89
CA THR A 51 16.89 21.79 3.61
C THR A 51 15.39 21.58 3.74
N MET A 52 14.83 21.71 4.94
CA MET A 52 13.44 21.35 5.20
C MET A 52 12.46 22.23 4.41
N HIS A 53 11.56 21.57 3.70
CA HIS A 53 10.49 22.26 2.99
C HIS A 53 9.49 22.92 3.96
N ARG A 54 8.99 24.12 3.61
CA ARG A 54 8.06 24.91 4.45
C ARG A 54 6.81 24.16 4.88
N ALA A 55 6.31 23.24 4.07
CA ALA A 55 5.12 22.45 4.39
C ALA A 55 5.37 21.35 5.44
N LEU A 56 6.63 21.02 5.71
CA LEU A 56 7.05 19.97 6.64
C LEU A 56 7.56 20.53 7.97
N THR A 57 7.81 21.84 8.07
CA THR A 57 8.29 22.49 9.30
C THR A 57 7.33 22.26 10.46
N TRP A 58 7.87 22.01 11.65
CA TRP A 58 7.11 21.89 12.89
C TRP A 58 7.33 23.10 13.80
N ASN A 59 6.28 23.46 14.52
CA ASN A 59 6.27 24.57 15.48
C ASN A 59 5.32 24.23 16.65
N VAL A 60 5.03 25.20 17.52
CA VAL A 60 4.17 24.97 18.69
C VAL A 60 2.73 24.55 18.30
N GLY A 61 2.23 24.98 17.14
CA GLY A 61 0.90 24.64 16.63
C GLY A 61 0.83 23.34 15.81
N ASP A 62 1.95 22.89 15.24
CA ASP A 62 2.08 21.58 14.57
C ASP A 62 3.37 20.92 15.09
N PRO A 63 3.33 20.37 16.32
CA PRO A 63 4.51 19.77 16.93
C PRO A 63 4.84 18.45 16.27
N PHE A 64 6.13 18.15 16.23
CA PHE A 64 6.62 16.82 15.90
C PHE A 64 7.24 16.25 17.17
N PRO A 65 6.50 15.50 18.00
CA PRO A 65 7.01 14.99 19.27
C PRO A 65 8.03 13.86 19.06
N ILE A 66 8.93 13.65 20.02
CA ILE A 66 9.76 12.44 20.04
C ILE A 66 8.88 11.27 20.46
N GLU A 67 8.58 10.37 19.53
CA GLU A 67 7.83 9.16 19.82
C GLU A 67 8.70 8.16 20.57
N ASP A 68 8.08 7.41 21.49
CA ASP A 68 8.74 6.28 22.12
C ASP A 68 9.07 5.21 21.07
N ILE A 69 10.14 4.45 21.31
CA ILE A 69 10.55 3.36 20.42
C ILE A 69 9.44 2.31 20.45
N GLN A 70 8.58 2.32 19.43
CA GLN A 70 7.62 1.25 19.24
C GLN A 70 8.40 0.01 18.81
N ALA A 71 8.30 -1.06 19.60
CA ALA A 71 8.86 -2.35 19.22
C ALA A 71 8.11 -2.85 17.98
N ASP A 72 8.84 -3.06 16.89
CA ASP A 72 8.28 -3.69 15.71
C ASP A 72 7.85 -5.11 16.07
N ALA A 73 6.72 -5.55 15.50
CA ALA A 73 6.30 -6.93 15.66
C ALA A 73 7.39 -7.85 15.09
N PRO A 74 7.78 -8.91 15.81
CA PRO A 74 8.78 -9.84 15.30
C PRO A 74 8.26 -10.47 14.00
N TRP A 75 9.10 -10.47 12.97
CA TRP A 75 8.81 -11.18 11.73
C TRP A 75 8.58 -12.66 12.02
N GLN A 76 7.39 -13.16 11.68
CA GLN A 76 7.03 -14.56 11.83
C GLN A 76 6.68 -15.15 10.46
N MET A 77 7.26 -16.30 10.13
CA MET A 77 6.90 -17.06 8.95
C MET A 77 5.54 -17.71 9.18
N VAL A 78 4.54 -17.35 8.36
CA VAL A 78 3.22 -17.97 8.43
C VAL A 78 3.27 -19.27 7.64
N GLU A 79 3.28 -20.40 8.33
CA GLU A 79 3.12 -21.70 7.69
C GLU A 79 1.72 -21.79 7.07
N LYS A 80 1.65 -22.20 5.79
CA LYS A 80 0.37 -22.45 5.13
C LYS A 80 -0.31 -23.63 5.84
N ALA A 81 -1.50 -23.39 6.39
CA ALA A 81 -2.31 -24.46 6.96
C ALA A 81 -2.58 -25.53 5.87
N LYS A 82 -2.22 -26.78 6.15
CA LYS A 82 -2.62 -27.90 5.29
C LYS A 82 -4.16 -27.97 5.24
N PRO A 83 -4.77 -28.21 4.07
CA PRO A 83 -6.22 -28.38 3.98
C PRO A 83 -6.64 -29.55 4.88
N LYS A 84 -7.49 -29.28 5.87
CA LYS A 84 -8.10 -30.33 6.69
C LYS A 84 -9.18 -31.00 5.84
N ASP A 85 -9.00 -32.29 5.59
CA ASP A 85 -10.06 -33.15 5.07
C ASP A 85 -11.30 -33.01 5.95
N LYS A 86 -12.41 -32.59 5.33
CA LYS A 86 -13.71 -32.45 5.98
C LYS A 86 -14.23 -33.84 6.35
N LYS A 87 -14.04 -34.26 7.61
CA LYS A 87 -14.95 -35.19 8.30
C LYS A 87 -15.24 -34.66 9.70
N GLN A 88 -16.35 -33.95 9.84
CA GLN A 88 -16.98 -33.65 11.13
C GLN A 88 -17.64 -34.93 11.69
N PRO A 89 -17.73 -35.03 13.02
CA PRO A 89 -19.03 -35.24 13.65
C PRO A 89 -19.38 -34.03 14.51
N LYS A 90 -20.65 -33.63 14.45
CA LYS A 90 -21.23 -32.51 15.21
C LYS A 90 -21.22 -32.83 16.70
N SER A 91 -20.79 -31.87 17.53
CA SER A 91 -21.08 -31.84 18.97
C SER A 91 -21.55 -30.43 19.32
N ASP A 92 -22.79 -30.33 19.79
CA ASP A 92 -23.42 -29.08 20.22
C ASP A 92 -22.79 -28.58 21.51
N VAL A 93 -21.94 -27.54 21.42
CA VAL A 93 -21.49 -26.72 22.55
C VAL A 93 -21.40 -25.27 22.05
N PRO A 94 -21.95 -24.27 22.77
CA PRO A 94 -21.92 -22.88 22.35
C PRO A 94 -20.48 -22.35 22.23
N ASP A 95 -20.23 -21.74 21.08
CA ASP A 95 -18.94 -21.32 20.54
C ASP A 95 -18.36 -20.14 21.34
N GLN A 96 -17.39 -20.43 22.23
CA GLN A 96 -16.49 -19.40 22.73
C GLN A 96 -15.40 -19.15 21.68
N PRO A 97 -15.17 -17.90 21.24
CA PRO A 97 -14.12 -17.61 20.29
C PRO A 97 -12.77 -17.98 20.89
N LYS A 98 -12.15 -19.02 20.34
CA LYS A 98 -10.73 -19.33 20.57
C LYS A 98 -9.92 -18.10 20.22
N LYS A 99 -9.31 -17.50 21.23
CA LYS A 99 -8.38 -16.37 21.10
C LYS A 99 -7.18 -16.81 20.27
N THR A 100 -7.24 -16.61 18.95
CA THR A 100 -6.02 -16.42 18.15
C THR A 100 -5.44 -15.08 18.59
N ALA A 101 -4.29 -15.13 19.25
CA ALA A 101 -3.58 -13.94 19.66
C ALA A 101 -3.27 -13.07 18.42
N GLY A 102 -3.70 -11.80 18.45
CA GLY A 102 -3.12 -10.77 17.60
C GLY A 102 -3.92 -10.26 16.40
N TYR A 103 -5.20 -10.61 16.23
CA TYR A 103 -6.03 -9.94 15.21
C TYR A 103 -7.03 -8.98 15.85
N VAL A 104 -6.83 -7.68 15.67
CA VAL A 104 -7.80 -6.63 15.99
C VAL A 104 -8.24 -5.99 14.69
N ALA A 105 -9.50 -6.21 14.30
CA ALA A 105 -10.08 -5.53 13.16
C ALA A 105 -10.14 -4.01 13.44
N ALA A 106 -9.72 -3.20 12.46
CA ALA A 106 -9.84 -1.75 12.56
C ALA A 106 -11.31 -1.34 12.69
N LYS A 107 -11.56 -0.23 13.41
CA LYS A 107 -12.91 0.26 13.63
C LYS A 107 -13.52 0.72 12.30
N GLY A 108 -14.44 -0.06 11.75
CA GLY A 108 -15.13 0.22 10.48
C GLY A 108 -14.96 -0.83 9.38
N THR A 109 -14.06 -1.81 9.54
CA THR A 109 -13.96 -2.93 8.59
C THR A 109 -15.00 -4.00 8.91
N GLN A 110 -15.94 -4.21 7.98
CA GLN A 110 -16.73 -5.45 7.94
C GLN A 110 -15.91 -6.49 7.19
N ALA A 111 -15.83 -7.71 7.72
CA ALA A 111 -15.25 -8.83 7.00
C ALA A 111 -16.06 -9.05 5.71
N LEU A 112 -15.39 -9.02 4.55
CA LEU A 112 -16.03 -9.34 3.28
C LEU A 112 -16.51 -10.80 3.35
N SER A 113 -17.82 -10.99 3.33
CA SER A 113 -18.40 -12.30 3.07
C SER A 113 -17.89 -12.76 1.71
N VAL A 114 -17.24 -13.92 1.67
CA VAL A 114 -16.83 -14.61 0.45
C VAL A 114 -18.01 -14.60 -0.51
N ARG A 115 -17.91 -13.83 -1.59
CA ARG A 115 -18.80 -14.00 -2.74
C ARG A 115 -18.28 -15.22 -3.46
N GLU A 116 -19.00 -16.33 -3.34
CA GLU A 116 -18.90 -17.42 -4.30
C GLU A 116 -19.33 -16.84 -5.65
N ASP A 117 -18.34 -16.68 -6.54
CA ASP A 117 -18.54 -16.22 -7.92
C ASP A 117 -19.07 -17.42 -8.70
N ASP A 118 -20.39 -17.55 -8.73
CA ASP A 118 -21.08 -18.61 -9.45
C ASP A 118 -21.08 -18.25 -10.94
N SER A 119 -20.20 -18.91 -11.69
CA SER A 119 -20.24 -18.94 -13.14
C SER A 119 -21.41 -19.80 -13.62
N ASP A 120 -22.15 -19.25 -14.59
CA ASP A 120 -22.99 -19.90 -15.60
C ASP A 120 -24.53 -19.80 -15.48
N ALA A 121 -25.02 -18.77 -16.19
CA ALA A 121 -26.07 -18.82 -17.22
C ALA A 121 -27.57 -18.91 -16.86
N VAL A 122 -28.30 -18.10 -17.65
CA VAL A 122 -29.72 -18.17 -18.04
C VAL A 122 -30.76 -17.46 -17.15
N GLY A 123 -31.26 -16.34 -17.69
CA GLY A 123 -32.69 -16.02 -17.60
C GLY A 123 -33.07 -14.71 -16.92
N ALA A 124 -32.84 -13.56 -17.55
CA ALA A 124 -33.62 -12.36 -17.24
C ALA A 124 -33.83 -11.48 -18.48
N LYS A 125 -35.10 -11.11 -18.71
CA LYS A 125 -35.64 -10.52 -19.93
C LYS A 125 -35.11 -9.10 -20.17
N LYS A 126 -34.62 -8.82 -21.39
CA LYS A 126 -34.25 -7.47 -21.88
C LYS A 126 -35.49 -6.56 -22.00
N PRO A 127 -35.45 -5.30 -21.54
CA PRO A 127 -36.18 -4.23 -22.19
C PRO A 127 -35.34 -3.63 -23.34
N ARG A 128 -36.03 -3.34 -24.44
CA ARG A 128 -35.50 -2.84 -25.71
C ARG A 128 -35.44 -1.31 -25.66
N GLY A 129 -34.30 -0.68 -25.96
CA GLY A 129 -34.29 0.75 -26.29
C GLY A 129 -32.96 1.49 -26.13
N LYS A 130 -32.53 2.08 -27.25
CA LYS A 130 -31.44 3.05 -27.49
C LYS A 130 -30.03 2.45 -27.67
N GLN A 131 -29.56 2.56 -28.92
CA GLN A 131 -28.15 2.43 -29.28
C GLN A 131 -27.36 3.50 -28.54
N VAL A 132 -26.76 3.12 -27.42
CA VAL A 132 -25.65 3.85 -26.84
C VAL A 132 -24.43 3.41 -27.66
N HIS A 133 -23.68 4.36 -28.22
CA HIS A 133 -22.36 4.07 -28.78
C HIS A 133 -21.63 3.17 -27.78
N ALA A 134 -21.20 2.00 -28.23
CA ALA A 134 -20.43 1.08 -27.39
C ALA A 134 -19.07 1.72 -27.11
N GLU A 135 -19.01 2.61 -26.13
CA GLU A 135 -17.76 2.93 -25.46
C GLU A 135 -17.27 1.61 -24.86
N VAL A 136 -16.20 1.09 -25.45
CA VAL A 136 -15.52 -0.10 -24.92
C VAL A 136 -14.93 0.33 -23.59
N ASN A 137 -15.69 0.14 -22.51
CA ASN A 137 -15.18 0.26 -21.16
C ASN A 137 -14.16 -0.86 -21.00
N PHE A 138 -12.88 -0.51 -21.09
CA PHE A 138 -11.79 -1.43 -20.84
C PHE A 138 -11.87 -1.89 -19.39
N ILE A 139 -12.43 -3.08 -19.18
CA ILE A 139 -12.36 -3.80 -17.93
C ILE A 139 -10.95 -4.39 -17.91
N GLY A 140 -10.10 -3.86 -17.05
CA GLY A 140 -8.67 -4.16 -17.01
C GLY A 140 -8.34 -5.65 -16.92
N PHE A 141 -7.05 -5.95 -17.06
CA PHE A 141 -6.56 -7.32 -16.99
C PHE A 141 -6.84 -7.97 -15.63
N LYS A 142 -7.10 -9.27 -15.64
CA LYS A 142 -7.29 -10.05 -14.41
C LYS A 142 -5.94 -10.28 -13.74
N TRP A 143 -5.77 -9.74 -12.55
CA TRP A 143 -4.58 -9.98 -11.73
C TRP A 143 -4.82 -11.22 -10.88
N ASP A 144 -4.36 -12.38 -11.37
CA ASP A 144 -4.46 -13.64 -10.65
C ASP A 144 -3.08 -14.27 -10.35
N ASN A 145 -3.11 -15.31 -9.51
CA ASN A 145 -1.95 -16.12 -9.13
C ASN A 145 -1.67 -17.22 -10.16
N ALA A 146 -2.54 -17.45 -11.14
CA ALA A 146 -2.38 -18.55 -12.06
C ALA A 146 -1.15 -18.34 -12.97
N ASN A 147 -0.92 -17.11 -13.42
CA ASN A 147 0.17 -16.78 -14.34
C ASN A 147 1.07 -15.61 -13.88
N TYR A 148 0.73 -14.91 -12.79
CA TYR A 148 1.45 -13.72 -12.32
C TYR A 148 1.66 -12.65 -13.42
N SER A 149 0.70 -12.50 -14.33
CA SER A 149 0.80 -11.58 -15.48
C SER A 149 0.81 -10.10 -15.11
N CYS A 150 0.60 -9.74 -13.84
CA CYS A 150 0.45 -8.35 -13.39
C CYS A 150 1.62 -7.44 -13.81
N ALA A 151 2.85 -7.97 -13.89
CA ALA A 151 4.02 -7.24 -14.35
C ALA A 151 3.94 -6.86 -15.84
N TYR A 152 3.24 -7.65 -16.66
CA TYR A 152 3.04 -7.43 -18.10
C TYR A 152 1.72 -6.70 -18.40
N ASP A 153 0.69 -6.94 -17.60
CA ASP A 153 -0.61 -6.26 -17.72
C ASP A 153 -0.48 -4.76 -17.43
N SER A 154 0.41 -4.39 -16.51
CA SER A 154 0.68 -2.99 -16.13
C SER A 154 1.17 -2.14 -17.31
N PRO A 155 2.27 -2.48 -18.02
CA PRO A 155 2.70 -1.70 -19.18
C PRO A 155 1.69 -1.69 -20.32
N LEU A 156 0.96 -2.79 -20.56
CA LEU A 156 -0.10 -2.83 -21.58
C LEU A 156 -1.25 -1.86 -21.26
N THR A 157 -1.62 -1.76 -19.99
CA THR A 157 -2.64 -0.80 -19.52
C THR A 157 -2.17 0.64 -19.70
N ILE A 158 -0.90 0.93 -19.37
CA ILE A 158 -0.31 2.25 -19.57
C ILE A 158 -0.29 2.62 -21.06
N LEU A 159 0.18 1.71 -21.92
CA LEU A 159 0.22 1.92 -23.37
C LEU A 159 -1.18 2.15 -23.95
N LEU A 160 -2.18 1.41 -23.47
CA LEU A 160 -3.57 1.60 -23.87
C LEU A 160 -4.08 2.99 -23.48
N SER A 161 -3.80 3.47 -22.26
CA SER A 161 -4.19 4.81 -21.81
C SER A 161 -3.54 5.90 -22.67
N VAL A 162 -2.25 5.77 -22.94
CA VAL A 162 -1.52 6.72 -23.80
C VAL A 162 -2.10 6.73 -25.21
N TYR A 163 -2.46 5.56 -25.75
CA TYR A 163 -3.07 5.46 -27.07
C TYR A 163 -4.46 6.09 -27.11
N THR A 164 -5.31 5.85 -26.10
CA THR A 164 -6.68 6.41 -26.07
C THR A 164 -6.66 7.92 -25.87
N GLU A 165 -5.78 8.44 -25.02
CA GLU A 165 -5.63 9.88 -24.75
C GLU A 165 -5.04 10.64 -25.94
N CYS A 166 -4.00 10.08 -26.59
CA CYS A 166 -3.30 10.75 -27.68
C CYS A 166 -3.81 10.34 -29.07
N LYS A 167 -4.94 9.63 -29.19
CA LYS A 167 -5.41 9.00 -30.43
C LYS A 167 -5.39 9.93 -31.65
N GLN A 168 -5.78 11.19 -31.49
CA GLN A 168 -5.80 12.19 -32.56
C GLN A 168 -4.38 12.59 -33.04
N GLN A 169 -3.42 12.68 -32.12
CA GLN A 169 -2.02 12.97 -32.45
C GLN A 169 -1.36 11.79 -33.18
N TRP A 170 -1.68 10.57 -32.77
CA TRP A 170 -1.21 9.36 -33.45
C TRP A 170 -1.75 9.25 -34.89
N GLN A 171 -3.04 9.56 -35.09
CA GLN A 171 -3.65 9.55 -36.43
C GLN A 171 -3.12 10.64 -37.36
N THR A 172 -2.62 11.76 -36.83
CA THR A 172 -2.00 12.83 -37.63
C THR A 172 -0.52 12.58 -37.92
N MET A 173 0.19 11.86 -37.05
CA MET A 173 1.62 11.57 -37.20
C MET A 173 1.92 10.31 -38.03
N VAL A 174 0.99 9.36 -38.11
CA VAL A 174 1.12 8.20 -38.99
C VAL A 174 0.36 8.52 -40.28
N PRO A 175 1.02 9.03 -41.33
CA PRO A 175 0.38 9.14 -42.63
C PRO A 175 -0.11 7.75 -43.04
N GLU A 176 -1.34 7.65 -43.54
CA GLU A 176 -1.90 6.41 -44.08
C GLU A 176 -0.92 5.85 -45.12
N GLN A 177 -0.17 4.82 -44.72
CA GLN A 177 0.60 4.00 -45.65
C GLN A 177 -0.39 3.06 -46.32
N ASN A 178 -1.14 3.60 -47.28
CA ASN A 178 -1.80 2.85 -48.35
C ASN A 178 -0.88 2.82 -49.57
#